data_AF-A0A1T3NIN1-F1
#
_entry.id   AF-A0A1T3NIN1-F1
#
_cell.length_a   1.000
_cell.length_b   1.000
_cell.length_c   1.000
_cell.angle_alpha   90.00
_cell.angle_beta   90.00
_cell.angle_gamma   90.00
#
_symmetry.space_group_name_H-M   'P 1'
#
loop_
_entity.id
_entity.type
_entity.pdbx_description
1 polymer ?
#
loop_
_entity_poly.entity_id
_entity_poly.type
_entity_poly.pdbx_seq_one_letter_code
_entity_poly.pdbx_strand_id
1 'polypeptide(L)'
;MTNESDLELFLEDLRRFLDEARAFQIMDDNLARLRLHDPDTALLTVGFLDAHCDPRLSDEQAAGHEAYVNAKHAQGRLDLWTSLFEGTVESGVDTE
;
A
#
# COMPACT_ATOMS: atom_id res chain seq x y z
N MET A 1 15.19 11.94 -30.67
CA MET A 1 13.99 11.24 -31.16
C MET A 1 13.69 10.19 -30.12
N THR A 2 12.68 10.41 -29.28
CA THR A 2 12.07 9.32 -28.52
C THR A 2 11.46 8.38 -29.53
N ASN A 3 11.90 7.12 -29.55
CA ASN A 3 11.37 6.14 -30.48
C ASN A 3 9.91 5.85 -30.06
N GLU A 4 9.00 5.57 -30.99
CA GLU A 4 7.57 5.35 -30.69
C GLU A 4 7.36 4.29 -29.59
N SER A 5 8.24 3.28 -29.57
CA SER A 5 8.33 2.25 -28.52
C SER A 5 8.72 2.77 -27.13
N ASP A 6 9.53 3.83 -27.00
CA ASP A 6 9.92 4.38 -25.70
C ASP A 6 8.75 5.12 -25.04
N LEU A 7 7.89 5.74 -25.86
CA LEU A 7 6.68 6.42 -25.39
C LEU A 7 5.64 5.42 -24.91
N GLU A 8 5.45 4.31 -25.63
CA GLU A 8 4.53 3.24 -25.23
C GLU A 8 4.93 2.63 -23.88
N LEU A 9 6.21 2.31 -23.70
CA LEU A 9 6.73 1.80 -22.43
C LEU A 9 6.54 2.79 -21.28
N PHE A 10 6.83 4.07 -21.52
CA PHE A 10 6.60 5.11 -20.52
C PHE A 10 5.12 5.23 -20.12
N LEU A 11 4.19 5.16 -21.08
CA LEU A 11 2.76 5.24 -20.79
C LEU A 11 2.26 4.01 -20.04
N GLU A 12 2.78 2.83 -20.34
CA GLU A 12 2.47 1.60 -19.61
C GLU A 12 2.97 1.67 -18.15
N ASP A 13 4.22 2.10 -17.96
CA ASP A 13 4.80 2.31 -16.63
C ASP A 13 4.03 3.36 -15.84
N LEU A 14 3.64 4.47 -16.47
CA LEU A 14 2.84 5.50 -15.85
C LEU A 14 1.45 4.98 -15.45
N ARG A 15 0.79 4.19 -16.29
CA ARG A 15 -0.52 3.61 -15.95
C ARG A 15 -0.40 2.68 -14.74
N ARG A 16 0.59 1.78 -14.76
CA ARG A 16 0.85 0.88 -13.63
C ARG A 16 1.13 1.65 -12.34
N PHE A 17 1.96 2.70 -12.41
CA PHE A 17 2.23 3.56 -11.26
C PHE A 17 0.95 4.20 -10.71
N LEU A 18 0.06 4.70 -11.58
CA LEU A 18 -1.20 5.32 -11.16
C LEU A 18 -2.17 4.30 -10.54
N ASP A 19 -2.23 3.09 -11.07
CA ASP A 19 -3.07 2.00 -10.53
C ASP A 19 -2.56 1.56 -9.15
N GLU A 20 -1.25 1.42 -8.99
CA GLU A 20 -0.59 1.13 -7.70
C GLU A 20 -0.82 2.27 -6.69
N ALA A 21 -0.62 3.53 -7.10
CA ALA A 21 -0.87 4.71 -6.26
C ALA A 21 -2.33 4.77 -5.77
N ARG A 22 -3.29 4.39 -6.60
CA ARG A 22 -4.70 4.31 -6.19
C ARG A 22 -4.92 3.26 -5.11
N ALA A 23 -4.31 2.08 -5.24
CA ALA A 23 -4.38 1.05 -4.22
C ALA A 23 -3.76 1.54 -2.89
N PHE A 24 -2.60 2.20 -2.94
CA PHE A 24 -1.96 2.74 -1.75
C PHE A 24 -2.77 3.86 -1.07
N GLN A 25 -3.45 4.71 -1.84
CA GLN A 25 -4.38 5.69 -1.29
C GLN A 25 -5.52 5.03 -0.50
N ILE A 26 -6.08 3.93 -1.01
CA ILE A 26 -7.11 3.16 -0.30
C ILE A 26 -6.56 2.59 1.01
N MET A 27 -5.31 2.10 1.00
CA MET A 27 -4.65 1.61 2.22
C MET A 27 -4.44 2.72 3.25
N ASP A 28 -4.08 3.93 2.82
CA ASP A 28 -3.95 5.09 3.70
C ASP A 28 -5.29 5.52 4.30
N ASP A 29 -6.38 5.47 3.51
CA ASP A 29 -7.73 5.73 4.01
C ASP A 29 -8.16 4.67 5.05
N ASN A 30 -7.83 3.40 4.81
CA ASN A 30 -8.07 2.30 5.75
C ASN A 30 -7.25 2.47 7.03
N LEU A 31 -5.98 2.86 6.92
CA LEU A 31 -5.12 3.16 8.05
C LEU A 31 -5.67 4.33 8.88
N ALA A 32 -6.16 5.39 8.24
CA ALA A 32 -6.79 6.52 8.91
C ALA A 32 -8.05 6.09 9.69
N ARG A 33 -8.87 5.18 9.13
CA ARG A 33 -10.02 4.59 9.84
C ARG A 33 -9.58 3.75 11.04
N LEU A 34 -8.57 2.89 10.87
CA LEU A 34 -8.06 2.02 11.94
C LEU A 34 -7.46 2.81 13.10
N ARG A 35 -6.79 3.94 12.83
CA ARG A 35 -6.22 4.83 13.86
C ARG A 35 -7.22 5.29 14.91
N LEU A 36 -8.53 5.27 14.61
CA LEU A 36 -9.58 5.64 15.57
C LEU A 36 -9.82 4.58 16.66
N HIS A 37 -9.43 3.32 16.42
CA HIS A 37 -9.83 2.19 17.25
C HIS A 37 -8.67 1.26 17.62
N ASP A 38 -7.53 1.39 16.95
CA ASP A 38 -6.36 0.55 17.15
C ASP A 38 -5.09 1.38 17.38
N PRO A 39 -4.60 1.46 18.62
CA PRO A 39 -3.42 2.26 18.95
C PRO A 39 -2.13 1.74 18.31
N ASP A 40 -2.04 0.46 17.94
CA ASP A 40 -0.83 -0.10 17.34
C ASP A 40 -0.60 0.43 15.91
N THR A 41 -1.60 1.04 15.29
CA THR A 41 -1.44 1.77 14.02
C THR A 41 -0.45 2.92 14.11
N ALA A 42 -0.08 3.38 15.32
CA ALA A 42 1.00 4.33 15.54
C ALA A 42 2.38 3.78 15.11
N LEU A 43 2.53 2.46 14.94
CA LEU A 43 3.72 1.83 14.37
C LEU A 43 3.89 2.13 12.87
N LEU A 44 2.80 2.47 12.17
CA LEU A 44 2.80 2.91 10.77
C LEU A 44 2.91 4.44 10.72
N THR A 45 4.15 4.94 10.76
CA THR A 45 4.48 6.38 10.77
C THR A 45 4.43 7.01 9.39
N VAL A 46 4.70 6.22 8.35
CA VAL A 46 4.71 6.62 6.94
C VAL A 46 3.50 6.03 6.22
N GLY A 47 2.83 6.85 5.40
CA GLY A 47 1.74 6.40 4.53
C GLY A 47 2.22 5.52 3.38
N PHE A 48 1.38 4.62 2.92
CA PHE A 48 1.70 3.73 1.80
C PHE A 48 1.92 4.53 0.50
N LEU A 49 1.10 5.56 0.25
CA LEU A 49 1.25 6.38 -0.95
C LEU A 49 2.53 7.22 -0.92
N ASP A 50 2.89 7.75 0.25
CA ASP A 50 4.13 8.51 0.43
C ASP A 50 5.36 7.63 0.15
N ALA A 51 5.38 6.40 0.68
CA ALA A 51 6.45 5.44 0.42
C ALA A 51 6.53 4.99 -1.04
N HIS A 52 5.39 4.93 -1.74
CA HIS A 52 5.35 4.64 -3.17
C HIS A 52 5.91 5.80 -4.01
N CYS A 53 5.61 7.04 -3.64
CA CYS A 53 6.08 8.24 -4.34
C CYS A 53 7.55 8.60 -4.03
N ASP A 54 8.03 8.27 -2.83
CA ASP A 54 9.38 8.58 -2.37
C ASP A 54 10.11 7.32 -1.87
N PRO A 55 11.03 6.76 -2.69
CA PRO A 55 11.78 5.56 -2.32
C PRO A 55 12.58 5.67 -1.03
N ARG A 56 12.90 6.90 -0.57
CA ARG A 56 13.63 7.12 0.68
C ARG A 56 12.79 6.76 1.92
N LEU A 57 11.47 6.69 1.77
CA LEU A 57 10.53 6.38 2.85
C LEU A 57 10.15 4.89 2.88
N SER A 58 10.53 4.12 1.85
CA SER A 58 10.17 2.69 1.70
C SER A 58 10.65 1.84 2.88
N ASP A 59 11.90 2.00 3.31
CA ASP A 59 12.46 1.21 4.41
C ASP A 59 11.75 1.50 5.76
N GLU A 60 11.40 2.76 6.01
CA GLU A 60 10.66 3.14 7.22
C GLU A 60 9.23 2.58 7.20
N GLN A 61 8.55 2.68 6.06
CA GLN A 61 7.22 2.12 5.88
C GLN A 61 7.24 0.59 6.07
N ALA A 62 8.22 -0.10 5.49
CA ALA A 62 8.35 -1.55 5.60
C ALA A 62 8.59 -1.99 7.04
N ALA A 63 9.46 -1.28 7.78
CA ALA A 63 9.72 -1.56 9.19
C ALA A 63 8.47 -1.36 10.06
N GLY A 64 7.72 -0.28 9.83
CA GLY A 64 6.45 -0.02 10.52
C GLY A 64 5.38 -1.07 10.20
N HIS A 65 5.31 -1.50 8.94
CA HIS A 65 4.39 -2.54 8.49
C HIS A 65 4.69 -3.90 9.09
N GLU A 66 5.97 -4.29 9.13
CA GLU A 66 6.43 -5.52 9.79
C GLU A 66 6.10 -5.50 11.29
N ALA A 67 6.37 -4.37 11.97
CA ALA A 67 6.04 -4.22 13.39
C ALA A 67 4.54 -4.36 13.64
N TYR A 68 3.70 -3.72 12.81
CA TYR A 68 2.25 -3.77 12.93
C TYR A 68 1.70 -5.18 12.68
N VAL A 69 2.10 -5.87 11.61
CA VAL A 69 1.63 -7.24 11.33
C VAL A 69 2.03 -8.21 12.44
N ASN A 70 3.24 -8.08 12.99
CA ASN A 70 3.69 -8.91 14.11
C ASN A 70 2.87 -8.67 15.38
N ALA A 71 2.53 -7.41 15.68
CA ALA A 71 1.65 -7.07 16.80
C ALA A 71 0.27 -7.71 16.64
N LYS A 72 -0.31 -7.64 15.43
CA LYS A 72 -1.63 -8.24 15.14
C LYS A 72 -1.60 -9.76 15.14
N HIS A 73 -0.53 -10.36 14.65
CA HIS A 73 -0.32 -11.80 14.75
C HIS A 73 -0.28 -12.25 16.22
N ALA A 74 0.49 -11.56 17.08
CA ALA A 74 0.62 -11.90 18.49
C ALA A 74 -0.71 -11.74 19.27
N GLN A 75 -1.57 -10.81 18.86
CA GLN A 75 -2.89 -10.58 19.47
C GLN A 75 -3.98 -11.51 18.91
N GLY A 76 -3.69 -12.30 17.87
CA GLY A 76 -4.72 -13.05 17.14
C GLY A 76 -5.71 -12.14 16.39
N ARG A 77 -5.28 -10.91 16.03
CA ARG A 77 -6.08 -9.85 15.41
C ARG A 77 -5.64 -9.54 13.98
N LEU A 78 -5.27 -10.58 13.21
CA LEU A 78 -4.89 -10.42 11.80
C LEU A 78 -6.02 -9.83 10.95
N ASP A 79 -7.27 -9.87 11.41
CA ASP A 79 -8.40 -9.15 10.80
C ASP A 79 -8.10 -7.65 10.62
N LEU A 80 -7.48 -7.01 11.63
CA LEU A 80 -7.14 -5.60 11.58
C LEU A 80 -6.01 -5.31 10.58
N TRP A 81 -5.05 -6.22 10.45
CA TRP A 81 -4.03 -6.11 9.41
C TRP A 81 -4.62 -6.30 8.01
N THR A 82 -5.48 -7.30 7.82
CA THR A 82 -6.17 -7.54 6.54
C THR A 82 -7.03 -6.36 6.12
N SER A 83 -7.67 -5.67 7.08
CA SER A 83 -8.51 -4.51 6.79
C SER A 83 -7.78 -3.33 6.16
N LEU A 84 -6.44 -3.26 6.24
CA LEU A 84 -5.65 -2.29 5.49
C LEU A 84 -5.82 -2.45 3.98
N PHE A 85 -6.04 -3.67 3.51
CA PHE A 85 -6.10 -4.04 2.08
C PHE A 85 -7.54 -4.12 1.54
N GLU A 86 -8.54 -3.79 2.36
CA GLU A 86 -9.93 -3.81 1.90
C GLU A 86 -10.13 -2.80 0.77
N GLY A 87 -10.58 -3.31 -0.39
CA GLY A 87 -10.81 -2.50 -1.59
C GLY A 87 -9.58 -2.21 -2.44
N THR A 88 -8.41 -2.78 -2.13
CA THR A 88 -7.19 -2.58 -2.95
C THR A 88 -7.09 -3.53 -4.14
N VAL A 89 -7.88 -4.61 -4.15
CA VAL A 89 -7.95 -5.54 -5.28
C VAL A 89 -8.99 -5.00 -6.27
N GLU A 90 -8.53 -4.46 -7.40
CA GLU A 90 -9.38 -4.41 -8.58
C GLU A 90 -9.57 -5.85 -9.08
N SER A 91 -10.82 -6.33 -9.09
CA SER A 91 -11.19 -7.59 -9.73
C SER A 91 -10.58 -7.66 -11.13
N GLY A 92 -9.56 -8.49 -11.30
CA GLY A 92 -8.77 -8.45 -12.53
C GLY A 92 -7.82 -9.60 -12.79
N VAL A 93 -7.88 -10.73 -12.08
CA VAL A 93 -7.38 -12.02 -12.59
C VAL A 93 -8.18 -13.17 -11.94
N ASP A 94 -9.10 -13.75 -12.70
CA ASP A 94 -9.45 -15.16 -12.54
C ASP A 94 -8.16 -15.97 -12.80
N THR A 95 -7.62 -16.64 -11.80
CA THR A 95 -6.71 -17.76 -12.04
C THR A 95 -7.48 -19.04 -11.81
N GLU A 96 -7.67 -19.76 -12.91
CA GLU A 96 -8.08 -21.16 -13.03
C GLU A 96 -7.31 -22.11 -12.09
#